data_AF-A0A0F9PLN4-F1
#
_entry.id   AF-A0A0F9PLN4-F1
#
_cell.length_a   1.000
_cell.length_b   1.000
_cell.length_c   1.000
_cell.angle_alpha   90.00
_cell.angle_beta   90.00
_cell.angle_gamma   90.00
#
_symmetry.space_group_name_H-M   'P 1'
#
loop_
_entity.id
_entity.type
_entity.pdbx_description
1 polymer ?
#
loop_
_entity_poly.entity_id
_entity_poly.type
_entity_poly.pdbx_seq_one_letter_code
_entity_poly.pdbx_strand_id
1 'polypeptide(L)'
;MSHESTSDKSLAKYLGLTSKKAKYEYRLVDYRNERYRTDVLLSQTKCNITISSKGILVLGNFSTNIPKIPVMKEEIETITLIRGKEVIDTFYLSPMHLLSKLGVPNHISRHASILPFEYKIGETRLIIKSKACQLTLISHGARYEKLLRSLKSWGYGGKLNLVEKPSTNYLTYMNRN
;
A
#
# COMPACT_ATOMS: atom_id res chain seq x y z
N MET A 1 42.83 -15.42 21.06
CA MET A 1 42.61 -16.03 19.73
C MET A 1 41.60 -17.14 19.92
N SER A 2 40.31 -16.80 19.84
CA SER A 2 39.18 -17.69 20.06
C SER A 2 38.75 -18.22 18.69
N HIS A 3 38.85 -19.53 18.52
CA HIS A 3 38.41 -20.24 17.32
C HIS A 3 36.89 -20.11 17.16
N GLU A 4 36.45 -19.25 16.26
CA GLU A 4 35.05 -19.20 15.79
C GLU A 4 34.87 -20.35 14.79
N SER A 5 34.12 -21.36 15.20
CA SER A 5 33.95 -22.60 14.45
C SER A 5 33.17 -22.36 13.16
N THR A 6 33.74 -22.82 12.06
CA THR A 6 33.19 -22.88 10.69
C THR A 6 31.90 -23.71 10.55
N SER A 7 31.38 -24.25 11.67
CA SER A 7 30.23 -25.14 11.77
C SER A 7 28.88 -24.42 11.65
N ASP A 8 28.75 -23.20 12.20
CA ASP A 8 27.44 -22.54 12.26
C ASP A 8 26.99 -21.98 10.90
N LYS A 9 27.94 -21.63 10.03
CA LYS A 9 27.65 -21.14 8.68
C LYS A 9 27.20 -22.25 7.73
N SER A 10 27.61 -23.50 7.96
CA SER A 10 27.22 -24.63 7.11
C SER A 10 25.83 -25.16 7.46
N LEU A 11 25.45 -25.15 8.75
CA LEU A 11 24.12 -25.54 9.22
C LEU A 11 23.00 -24.61 8.71
N ALA A 12 23.23 -23.29 8.68
CA ALA A 12 22.25 -22.33 8.16
C ALA A 12 21.97 -22.51 6.65
N LYS A 13 22.97 -22.99 5.89
CA LYS A 13 22.85 -23.27 4.44
C LYS A 13 22.10 -24.59 4.17
N TYR A 14 22.24 -25.59 5.04
CA TYR A 14 21.53 -26.86 4.97
C TYR A 14 20.07 -26.78 5.43
N LEU A 15 19.74 -25.87 6.35
CA LEU A 15 18.38 -25.73 6.88
C LEU A 15 17.41 -24.97 5.96
N GLY A 16 17.81 -24.57 4.75
CA GLY A 16 16.92 -23.85 3.81
C GLY A 16 16.38 -22.52 4.36
N LEU A 17 16.94 -22.03 5.48
CA LEU A 17 16.64 -20.75 6.11
C LEU A 17 17.33 -19.64 5.30
N THR A 18 16.95 -19.54 4.02
CA THR A 18 17.03 -18.26 3.33
C THR A 18 16.20 -17.30 4.16
N SER A 19 16.88 -16.37 4.83
CA SER A 19 16.25 -15.23 5.48
C SER A 19 15.29 -14.59 4.46
N LYS A 20 14.00 -14.92 4.55
CA LYS A 20 12.97 -14.31 3.72
C LYS A 20 13.01 -12.83 4.09
N LYS A 21 13.62 -12.01 3.23
CA LYS A 21 13.65 -10.55 3.39
C LYS A 21 12.23 -10.10 3.75
N ALA A 22 12.10 -9.38 4.87
CA ALA A 22 10.81 -8.89 5.33
C ALA A 22 10.12 -8.12 4.18
N LYS A 23 8.97 -8.62 3.74
CA LYS A 23 8.19 -7.99 2.67
C LYS A 23 7.45 -6.82 3.29
N TYR A 24 7.93 -5.61 3.03
CA TYR A 24 7.26 -4.37 3.43
C TYR A 24 6.27 -3.96 2.37
N GLU A 25 5.05 -3.70 2.81
CA GLU A 25 3.91 -3.46 1.95
C GLU A 25 3.58 -1.98 1.86
N TYR A 26 4.04 -1.18 2.82
CA TYR A 26 3.76 0.24 2.96
C TYR A 26 5.04 1.02 3.19
N ARG A 27 4.92 2.32 3.04
CA ARG A 27 5.93 3.30 3.39
C ARG A 27 5.29 4.40 4.19
N LEU A 28 5.84 4.73 5.35
CA LEU A 28 5.44 5.89 6.12
C LEU A 28 6.07 7.11 5.47
N VAL A 29 5.26 8.11 5.12
CA VAL A 29 5.72 9.29 4.39
C VAL A 29 5.53 10.57 5.20
N ASP A 30 4.55 10.59 6.11
CA ASP A 30 4.38 11.68 7.07
C ASP A 30 3.85 11.15 8.41
N TYR A 31 4.33 11.71 9.52
CA TYR A 31 3.88 11.41 10.87
C TYR A 31 3.90 12.66 11.76
N ARG A 32 2.73 13.13 12.17
CA ARG A 32 2.58 14.32 13.01
C ARG A 32 1.97 13.94 14.35
N ASN A 33 2.51 14.45 15.45
CA ASN A 33 1.97 14.31 16.79
C ASN A 33 1.98 15.68 17.51
N GLU A 34 1.12 15.88 18.50
CA GLU A 34 1.04 17.11 19.32
C GLU A 34 2.39 17.53 19.91
N ARG A 35 3.26 16.57 20.28
CA ARG A 35 4.57 16.86 20.90
C ARG A 35 5.74 16.92 19.90
N TYR A 36 5.57 16.37 18.70
CA TYR A 36 6.63 16.26 17.70
C TYR A 36 6.05 16.38 16.29
N ARG A 37 6.44 17.43 15.56
CA ARG A 37 6.37 17.41 14.08
C ARG A 37 7.58 16.62 13.59
N THR A 38 7.34 15.69 12.67
CA THR A 38 8.30 14.77 12.09
C THR A 38 9.72 15.34 11.95
N ASP A 39 10.69 14.74 12.65
CA ASP A 39 12.08 14.74 12.19
C ASP A 39 12.13 14.08 10.82
N VAL A 40 12.88 14.66 9.89
CA VAL A 40 13.05 14.21 8.49
C VAL A 40 13.35 12.70 8.37
N LEU A 41 13.89 12.09 9.43
CA LEU A 41 14.27 10.67 9.55
C LEU A 41 13.13 9.65 9.45
N LEU A 42 11.88 10.01 9.76
CA LEU A 42 10.72 9.09 9.68
C LEU A 42 10.06 9.07 8.28
N SER A 43 10.45 10.00 7.42
CA SER A 43 9.95 10.06 6.05
C SER A 43 10.56 8.92 5.22
N GLN A 44 9.71 8.20 4.49
CA GLN A 44 10.08 7.07 3.62
C GLN A 44 10.41 5.73 4.33
N THR A 45 10.15 5.58 5.63
CA THR A 45 10.39 4.30 6.33
C THR A 45 9.48 3.20 5.81
N LYS A 46 10.07 2.07 5.39
CA LYS A 46 9.33 0.86 5.01
C LYS A 46 8.63 0.25 6.22
N CYS A 47 7.35 -0.05 6.07
CA CYS A 47 6.52 -0.56 7.15
C CYS A 47 5.41 -1.50 6.66
N ASN A 48 4.76 -2.14 7.61
CA ASN A 48 3.56 -2.96 7.43
C ASN A 48 2.45 -2.43 8.34
N ILE A 49 1.21 -2.74 8.01
CA ILE A 49 0.07 -2.42 8.87
C ILE A 49 -0.68 -3.69 9.26
N THR A 50 -1.19 -3.71 10.48
CA THR A 50 -2.13 -4.72 10.97
C THR A 50 -3.40 -4.00 11.38
N ILE A 51 -4.52 -4.40 10.78
CA ILE A 51 -5.84 -3.83 11.04
C ILE A 51 -6.60 -4.83 11.90
N SER A 52 -7.16 -4.36 13.00
CA SER A 52 -7.95 -5.17 13.93
C SER A 52 -9.18 -4.40 14.40
N SER A 53 -10.07 -5.07 15.13
CA SER A 53 -11.23 -4.41 15.76
C SER A 53 -10.84 -3.41 16.86
N LYS A 54 -9.65 -3.54 17.46
CA LYS A 54 -9.16 -2.67 18.54
C LYS A 54 -8.41 -1.44 18.04
N GLY A 55 -7.90 -1.49 16.82
CA GLY A 55 -7.08 -0.41 16.27
C GLY A 55 -6.24 -0.84 15.07
N ILE A 56 -5.41 0.09 14.62
CA ILE A 56 -4.45 -0.09 13.53
C ILE A 56 -3.04 -0.02 14.12
N LEU A 57 -2.23 -1.02 13.83
CA LEU A 57 -0.83 -1.09 14.26
C LEU A 57 0.07 -0.91 13.04
N VAL A 58 0.93 0.10 13.06
CA VAL A 58 1.98 0.28 12.04
C VAL A 58 3.28 -0.31 12.58
N LEU A 59 3.85 -1.27 11.85
CA LEU A 59 5.06 -2.00 12.21
C LEU A 59 6.18 -1.60 11.25
N GLY A 60 7.28 -1.06 11.76
CA GLY A 60 8.39 -0.59 10.93
C GLY A 60 9.65 -0.36 11.75
N ASN A 61 10.76 -0.06 11.08
CA ASN A 61 11.99 0.30 11.78
C ASN A 61 12.11 1.84 11.83
N PHE A 62 11.25 2.49 12.61
CA PHE A 62 11.16 3.95 12.68
C PHE A 62 12.29 4.57 13.48
N SER A 63 12.73 3.89 14.54
CA SER A 63 13.89 4.23 15.37
C SER A 63 14.30 2.98 16.19
N THR A 64 15.52 2.99 16.75
CA THR A 64 16.03 1.92 17.62
C THR A 64 15.08 1.58 18.77
N ASN A 65 14.29 2.56 19.24
CA ASN A 65 13.38 2.40 20.38
C ASN A 65 11.89 2.36 19.99
N ILE A 66 11.53 2.62 18.73
CA ILE A 66 10.11 2.69 18.31
C ILE A 66 9.89 1.79 17.08
N PRO A 67 9.71 0.48 17.27
CA PRO A 67 9.42 -0.43 16.17
C PRO A 67 7.93 -0.42 15.76
N LYS A 68 7.06 0.25 16.53
CA LYS A 68 5.60 0.14 16.39
C LYS A 68 4.92 1.47 16.69
N ILE A 69 3.92 1.82 15.89
CA ILE A 69 3.03 2.97 16.11
C ILE A 69 1.60 2.43 16.23
N PRO A 70 1.07 2.27 17.46
CA PRO A 70 -0.31 1.88 17.67
C PRO A 70 -1.25 3.07 17.49
N VAL A 71 -2.40 2.85 16.87
CA VAL A 71 -3.50 3.81 16.77
C VAL A 71 -4.79 3.14 17.22
N MET A 72 -5.33 3.56 18.36
CA MET A 72 -6.52 2.96 18.95
C MET A 72 -7.77 3.37 18.17
N LYS A 73 -8.73 2.45 18.01
CA LYS A 73 -9.94 2.69 17.21
C LYS A 73 -10.79 3.85 17.75
N GLU A 74 -10.80 4.02 19.06
CA GLU A 74 -11.52 5.06 19.80
C GLU A 74 -10.93 6.44 19.54
N GLU A 75 -9.60 6.51 19.31
CA GLU A 75 -8.88 7.75 19.04
C GLU A 75 -8.92 8.16 17.57
N ILE A 76 -9.19 7.21 16.66
CA ILE A 76 -9.30 7.49 15.23
C ILE A 76 -10.49 8.40 14.97
N GLU A 77 -10.24 9.57 14.41
CA GLU A 77 -11.27 10.50 13.94
C GLU A 77 -11.68 10.11 12.52
N THR A 78 -10.71 9.99 11.62
CA THR A 78 -10.95 9.73 10.20
C THR A 78 -9.86 8.85 9.60
N ILE A 79 -10.26 8.02 8.63
CA ILE A 79 -9.37 7.24 7.78
C ILE A 79 -9.68 7.65 6.35
N THR A 80 -8.72 8.23 5.66
CA THR A 80 -8.87 8.60 4.25
C THR A 80 -8.08 7.65 3.39
N LEU A 81 -8.76 6.94 2.50
CA LEU A 81 -8.15 6.04 1.53
C LEU A 81 -8.24 6.67 0.14
N ILE A 82 -7.07 6.96 -0.43
CA ILE A 82 -6.92 7.64 -1.73
C ILE A 82 -6.42 6.63 -2.76
N ARG A 83 -7.22 6.38 -3.80
CA ARG A 83 -6.81 5.59 -4.96
C ARG A 83 -5.84 6.39 -5.83
N GLY A 84 -4.76 5.74 -6.27
CA GLY A 84 -3.83 6.33 -7.23
C GLY A 84 -4.48 6.57 -8.58
N LYS A 85 -3.86 7.43 -9.40
CA LYS A 85 -4.29 7.70 -10.78
C LYS A 85 -4.30 6.39 -11.57
N GLU A 86 -5.43 6.06 -12.17
CA GLU A 86 -5.55 4.92 -13.08
C GLU A 86 -5.13 5.36 -14.49
N VAL A 87 -4.28 4.58 -15.14
CA VAL A 87 -3.81 4.81 -16.50
C VAL A 87 -4.04 3.55 -17.32
N ILE A 88 -4.74 3.71 -18.44
CA ILE A 88 -5.06 2.65 -19.39
C ILE A 88 -4.47 3.03 -20.73
N ASP A 89 -3.49 2.25 -21.18
CA ASP A 89 -2.72 2.47 -22.40
C ASP A 89 -2.54 1.14 -23.16
N THR A 90 -3.64 0.61 -23.65
CA THR A 90 -3.65 -0.65 -24.40
C THR A 90 -3.21 -0.43 -25.84
N PHE A 91 -2.48 -1.38 -26.42
CA PHE A 91 -2.26 -1.40 -27.86
C PHE A 91 -3.48 -1.97 -28.61
N TYR A 92 -3.59 -1.66 -29.90
CA TYR A 92 -4.70 -2.12 -30.75
C TYR A 92 -4.82 -3.66 -30.74
N LEU A 93 -6.04 -4.16 -30.58
CA LEU A 93 -6.35 -5.60 -30.49
C LEU A 93 -5.75 -6.36 -29.29
N SER A 94 -5.18 -5.68 -28.28
CA SER A 94 -4.85 -6.38 -27.04
C SER A 94 -6.13 -6.96 -26.41
N PRO A 95 -6.07 -8.08 -25.68
CA PRO A 95 -7.27 -8.64 -25.03
C PRO A 95 -7.95 -7.62 -24.12
N MET A 96 -7.17 -6.82 -23.38
CA MET A 96 -7.70 -5.71 -22.60
C MET A 96 -8.33 -4.60 -23.46
N HIS A 97 -7.76 -4.28 -24.62
CA HIS A 97 -8.33 -3.33 -25.59
C HIS A 97 -9.72 -3.78 -26.06
N LEU A 98 -9.85 -5.04 -26.45
CA LEU A 98 -11.10 -5.64 -26.92
C LEU A 98 -12.17 -5.60 -25.83
N LEU A 99 -11.84 -6.07 -24.61
CA LEU A 99 -12.78 -6.04 -23.48
C LEU A 99 -13.22 -4.62 -23.14
N SER A 100 -12.30 -3.66 -23.16
CA SER A 100 -12.61 -2.26 -22.88
C SER A 100 -13.52 -1.65 -23.95
N LYS A 101 -13.32 -1.98 -25.24
CA LYS A 101 -14.23 -1.58 -26.33
C LYS A 101 -15.61 -2.20 -26.22
N LEU A 102 -15.72 -3.40 -25.66
CA LEU A 102 -16.99 -4.08 -25.38
C LEU A 102 -17.72 -3.53 -24.14
N GLY A 103 -17.18 -2.50 -23.48
CA GLY A 103 -17.80 -1.88 -22.29
C GLY A 103 -17.53 -2.62 -20.98
N VAL A 104 -16.60 -3.58 -20.97
CA VAL A 104 -16.21 -4.28 -19.74
C VAL A 104 -15.47 -3.30 -18.81
N PRO A 105 -15.84 -3.21 -17.52
CA PRO A 105 -15.19 -2.33 -16.57
C PRO A 105 -13.67 -2.55 -16.46
N ASN A 106 -12.90 -1.46 -16.39
CA ASN A 106 -11.43 -1.50 -16.37
C ASN A 106 -10.84 -2.38 -15.25
N HIS A 107 -11.50 -2.43 -14.09
CA HIS A 107 -11.08 -3.27 -12.97
C HIS A 107 -11.14 -4.77 -13.26
N ILE A 108 -11.96 -5.16 -14.25
CA ILE A 108 -12.04 -6.53 -14.79
C ILE A 108 -11.08 -6.65 -15.97
N SER A 109 -11.15 -5.74 -16.95
CA SER A 109 -10.37 -5.79 -18.19
C SER A 109 -8.86 -5.84 -17.95
N ARG A 110 -8.36 -5.22 -16.86
CA ARG A 110 -6.94 -5.28 -16.48
C ARG A 110 -6.38 -6.69 -16.32
N HIS A 111 -7.22 -7.68 -16.02
CA HIS A 111 -6.80 -9.08 -15.86
C HIS A 111 -6.43 -9.74 -17.20
N ALA A 112 -6.84 -9.13 -18.30
CA ALA A 112 -6.48 -9.52 -19.66
C ALA A 112 -5.31 -8.70 -20.24
N SER A 113 -4.67 -7.86 -19.43
CA SER A 113 -3.47 -7.10 -19.81
C SER A 113 -2.32 -8.07 -20.09
N ILE A 114 -1.71 -7.97 -21.28
CA ILE A 114 -0.54 -8.80 -21.63
C ILE A 114 0.73 -8.08 -21.17
N LEU A 115 0.81 -6.77 -21.44
CA LEU A 115 1.98 -5.97 -21.14
C LEU A 115 1.76 -5.20 -19.83
N PRO A 116 2.80 -5.07 -18.98
CA PRO A 116 2.68 -4.41 -17.67
C PRO A 116 2.40 -2.91 -17.78
N PHE A 117 2.46 -2.34 -18.98
CA PHE A 117 2.15 -0.93 -19.19
C PHE A 117 0.71 -0.64 -19.61
N GLU A 118 -0.05 -1.65 -20.08
CA GLU A 118 -1.41 -1.42 -20.56
C GLU A 118 -2.34 -0.93 -19.46
N TYR A 119 -2.05 -1.34 -18.22
CA TYR A 119 -2.81 -0.93 -17.05
C TYR A 119 -1.87 -0.61 -15.89
N LYS A 120 -1.95 0.62 -15.40
CA LYS A 120 -1.22 1.05 -14.21
C LYS A 120 -2.14 1.79 -13.25
N ILE A 121 -1.99 1.50 -11.96
CA ILE A 121 -2.58 2.31 -10.90
C ILE A 121 -1.41 2.94 -10.14
N GLY A 122 -1.44 4.27 -10.03
CA GLY A 122 -0.50 5.00 -9.19
C GLY A 122 -0.58 4.58 -7.72
N GLU A 123 0.29 5.14 -6.90
CA GLU A 123 0.37 4.76 -5.49
C GLU A 123 -0.94 5.03 -4.73
N THR A 124 -1.34 4.07 -3.90
CA THR A 124 -2.45 4.21 -2.95
C THR A 124 -1.96 4.98 -1.73
N ARG A 125 -2.72 5.98 -1.29
CA ARG A 125 -2.43 6.75 -0.07
C ARG A 125 -3.43 6.41 1.03
N LEU A 126 -2.94 6.10 2.21
CA LEU A 126 -3.74 5.86 3.41
C LEU A 126 -3.37 6.94 4.44
N ILE A 127 -4.33 7.79 4.79
CA ILE A 127 -4.16 8.82 5.81
C ILE A 127 -5.01 8.43 7.01
N ILE A 128 -4.39 8.28 8.17
CA ILE A 128 -5.08 7.99 9.43
C ILE A 128 -4.92 9.21 10.30
N LYS A 129 -6.04 9.81 10.70
CA LYS A 129 -6.07 10.92 11.65
C LYS A 129 -6.68 10.42 12.95
N SER A 130 -5.92 10.51 14.03
CA SER A 130 -6.38 10.30 15.39
C SER A 130 -6.21 11.60 16.19
N LYS A 131 -6.75 11.61 17.41
CA LYS A 131 -6.56 12.72 18.35
C LYS A 131 -5.07 12.98 18.64
N ALA A 132 -4.29 11.92 18.84
CA ALA A 132 -2.88 12.02 19.21
C ALA A 132 -1.94 12.24 18.02
N CYS A 133 -2.29 11.74 16.83
CA CYS A 133 -1.40 11.80 15.69
C CYS A 133 -2.09 11.72 14.32
N GLN A 134 -1.34 12.10 13.29
CA GLN A 134 -1.72 11.92 11.89
C GLN A 134 -0.61 11.16 11.16
N LEU A 135 -0.99 10.08 10.48
CA LEU A 135 -0.09 9.21 9.72
C LEU A 135 -0.47 9.25 8.25
N THR A 136 0.53 9.38 7.36
CA THR A 136 0.35 9.20 5.92
C THR A 136 1.22 8.04 5.44
N LEU A 137 0.56 7.00 4.96
CA LEU A 137 1.15 5.79 4.43
C LEU A 137 0.93 5.73 2.91
N ILE A 138 1.92 5.23 2.20
CA ILE A 138 1.87 5.01 0.76
C ILE A 138 2.11 3.54 0.45
N SER A 139 1.36 3.00 -0.50
CA SER A 139 1.52 1.64 -0.98
C SER A 139 1.27 1.53 -2.49
N HIS A 140 1.48 0.34 -3.04
CA HIS A 140 1.19 0.02 -4.42
C HIS A 140 -0.30 0.23 -4.76
N GLY A 141 -0.60 0.71 -5.96
CA GLY A 141 -1.96 1.00 -6.42
C GLY A 141 -2.91 -0.20 -6.36
N ALA A 142 -2.40 -1.39 -6.66
CA ALA A 142 -3.18 -2.63 -6.64
C ALA A 142 -3.75 -3.02 -5.25
N ARG A 143 -3.29 -2.38 -4.16
CA ARG A 143 -3.77 -2.70 -2.80
C ARG A 143 -5.02 -1.97 -2.37
N TYR A 144 -5.44 -0.93 -3.09
CA TYR A 144 -6.59 -0.11 -2.72
C TYR A 144 -7.81 -0.95 -2.34
N GLU A 145 -8.21 -1.89 -3.21
CA GLU A 145 -9.38 -2.75 -2.98
C GLU A 145 -9.23 -3.67 -1.76
N LYS A 146 -8.06 -4.30 -1.62
CA LYS A 146 -7.78 -5.19 -0.48
C LYS A 146 -7.83 -4.42 0.83
N LEU A 147 -7.28 -3.21 0.85
CA LEU A 147 -7.25 -2.34 2.03
C LEU A 147 -8.65 -1.82 2.38
N LEU A 148 -9.41 -1.38 1.38
CA LEU A 148 -10.80 -0.98 1.51
C LEU A 148 -11.65 -2.09 2.13
N ARG A 149 -11.54 -3.32 1.59
CA ARG A 149 -12.24 -4.49 2.11
C ARG A 149 -11.88 -4.78 3.56
N SER A 150 -10.58 -4.79 3.88
CA SER A 150 -10.11 -5.01 5.26
C SER A 150 -10.63 -3.95 6.24
N LEU A 151 -10.57 -2.66 5.88
CA LEU A 151 -11.06 -1.59 6.75
C LEU A 151 -12.57 -1.72 7.00
N LYS A 152 -13.34 -2.05 5.97
CA LYS A 152 -14.79 -2.31 6.12
C LYS A 152 -15.05 -3.53 7.00
N SER A 153 -14.35 -4.65 6.80
CA SER A 153 -14.56 -5.88 7.57
C SER A 153 -14.25 -5.73 9.05
N TRP A 154 -13.27 -4.88 9.40
CA TRP A 154 -12.91 -4.60 10.80
C TRP A 154 -13.75 -3.47 11.44
N GLY A 155 -14.78 -2.99 10.75
CA GLY A 155 -15.75 -2.05 11.28
C GLY A 155 -15.27 -0.60 11.32
N TYR A 156 -14.44 -0.19 10.35
CA TYR A 156 -14.02 1.22 10.17
C TYR A 156 -14.89 1.98 9.15
N GLY A 157 -15.95 1.36 8.61
CA GLY A 157 -16.77 1.93 7.54
C GLY A 157 -17.32 3.33 7.86
N GLY A 158 -17.76 3.59 9.09
CA GLY A 158 -18.31 4.89 9.49
C GLY A 158 -17.29 6.02 9.61
N LYS A 159 -15.99 5.72 9.61
CA LYS A 159 -14.89 6.71 9.70
C LYS A 159 -14.08 6.78 8.40
N LEU A 160 -14.53 6.09 7.34
CA LEU A 160 -13.77 5.87 6.12
C LEU A 160 -14.19 6.85 5.02
N ASN A 161 -13.26 7.69 4.60
CA ASN A 161 -13.40 8.60 3.47
C ASN A 161 -12.68 8.02 2.25
N LEU A 162 -13.37 7.93 1.11
CA LEU A 162 -12.82 7.41 -0.14
C LEU A 162 -12.57 8.56 -1.11
N VAL A 163 -11.37 8.61 -1.68
CA VAL A 163 -11.01 9.59 -2.70
C VAL A 163 -10.40 8.86 -3.88
N GLU A 164 -10.91 9.13 -5.07
CA GLU A 164 -10.38 8.54 -6.30
C GLU A 164 -9.74 9.62 -7.15
N LYS A 165 -8.45 9.43 -7.49
CA LYS A 165 -7.79 10.27 -8.49
C LYS A 165 -8.36 10.00 -9.87
N PRO A 166 -8.36 10.99 -10.78
CA PRO A 166 -8.93 10.83 -12.11
C PRO A 166 -8.27 9.66 -12.85
N SER A 167 -9.05 8.95 -13.66
CA SER A 167 -8.53 7.94 -14.59
C SER A 167 -8.17 8.60 -15.92
N THR A 168 -7.10 8.11 -16.56
CA THR A 168 -6.73 8.48 -17.93
C THR A 168 -6.84 7.24 -18.79
N ASN A 169 -7.73 7.30 -19.77
CA ASN A 169 -7.92 6.23 -20.74
C ASN A 169 -7.50 6.72 -22.12
N TYR A 170 -6.41 6.16 -22.66
CA TYR A 170 -5.89 6.52 -23.98
C TYR A 170 -6.70 5.89 -25.12
N LEU A 171 -7.57 4.91 -24.84
CA LEU A 171 -8.48 4.30 -25.81
C LEU A 171 -9.42 5.32 -26.45
N THR A 172 -9.96 6.25 -25.66
CA THR A 172 -10.95 7.23 -26.12
C THR A 172 -10.35 8.31 -27.00
N TYR A 173 -9.02 8.50 -26.98
CA TYR A 173 -8.35 9.50 -27.80
C TYR A 173 -8.14 9.05 -29.24
N MET A 174 -8.01 7.74 -29.49
CA MET A 174 -7.82 7.19 -30.84
C MET A 174 -9.10 7.13 -31.68
N ASN A 175 -10.28 7.26 -31.07
CA ASN A 175 -11.59 7.21 -31.77
C ASN A 175 -12.18 8.60 -32.08
N ARG A 176 -11.43 9.70 -31.88
CA ARG A 176 -11.91 11.09 -32.10
C ARG A 176 -11.35 11.77 -33.37
N ASN A 177 -10.76 11.00 -34.29
CA ASN A 177 -10.36 11.46 -35.61
C ASN A 177 -11.30 10.89 -36.68
#